data_AF-A0A1X1NAP2-F1
#
_entry.id   AF-A0A1X1NAP2-F1
#
_cell.length_a   1.000
_cell.length_b   1.000
_cell.length_c   1.000
_cell.angle_alpha   90.00
_cell.angle_beta   90.00
_cell.angle_gamma   90.00
#
_symmetry.space_group_name_H-M   'P 1'
#
loop_
_entity.id
_entity.type
_entity.pdbx_description
1 polymer ?
#
loop_
_entity_poly.entity_id
_entity_poly.type
_entity_poly.pdbx_seq_one_letter_code
_entity_poly.pdbx_strand_id
1 'polypeptide(L)' 'MGQLDAAGIIDPRLRSSYARARALNAAHGRTYYLATLLLPGWKRPHVHALYGFARYADEIVDDLDSTLTEAE' A
#
# COMPACT_ATOMS: atom_id res chain seq x y z
N MET A 1 -8.29 6.41 19.70
CA MET A 1 -7.54 5.18 19.37
C MET A 1 -7.44 5.09 17.85
N GLY A 2 -6.23 5.19 17.30
CA GLY A 2 -6.01 5.20 15.85
C GLY A 2 -6.19 3.83 15.20
N GLN A 3 -6.21 3.77 13.87
CA GLN A 3 -6.37 2.51 13.13
C GLN A 3 -5.27 1.46 13.43
N LEU A 4 -4.06 1.90 13.80
CA LEU A 4 -2.98 1.00 14.21
C LEU A 4 -3.22 0.41 15.60
N ASP A 5 -3.80 1.19 16.51
CA ASP A 5 -4.19 0.73 17.85
C ASP A 5 -5.32 -0.31 17.74
N ALA A 6 -6.31 -0.03 16.89
CA ALA A 6 -7.43 -0.95 16.64
C ALA A 6 -6.97 -2.28 16.02
N ALA A 7 -5.84 -2.29 15.31
CA ALA A 7 -5.23 -3.48 14.73
C ALA A 7 -4.24 -4.19 15.67
N GLY A 8 -4.04 -3.70 16.91
CA GLY A 8 -3.06 -4.26 17.85
C GLY A 8 -1.60 -4.05 17.42
N ILE A 9 -1.34 -3.15 16.48
CA ILE A 9 0.00 -2.89 15.95
C ILE A 9 0.71 -1.93 16.91
N ILE A 10 1.41 -2.50 17.90
CA ILE A 10 2.07 -1.74 18.97
C ILE A 10 3.53 -1.41 18.71
N ASP A 11 4.25 -2.29 17.99
CA ASP A 11 5.68 -2.14 17.72
C ASP A 11 5.97 -0.85 16.91
N PRO A 12 6.89 0.04 17.36
CA PRO A 12 7.17 1.30 16.68
C PRO A 12 7.73 1.16 15.26
N ARG A 13 8.58 0.15 15.02
CA ARG A 13 9.15 -0.08 13.67
C ARG A 13 8.04 -0.53 12.72
N LEU A 14 7.20 -1.45 13.19
CA LEU A 14 6.06 -1.93 12.42
C LEU A 14 5.06 -0.80 12.12
N ARG A 15 4.79 0.08 13.09
CA ARG A 15 3.95 1.28 12.87
C ARG A 15 4.52 2.18 11.78
N SER A 16 5.84 2.39 11.75
CA SER A 16 6.51 3.16 10.69
C SER A 16 6.32 2.53 9.31
N SER A 17 6.48 1.20 9.20
CA SER A 17 6.21 0.46 7.96
C SER A 17 4.77 0.62 7.48
N TYR A 18 3.78 0.48 8.36
CA TYR A 18 2.37 0.69 8.02
C TYR A 18 2.05 2.13 7.63
N ALA A 19 2.68 3.12 8.27
CA ALA A 19 2.52 4.53 7.91
C ALA A 19 3.05 4.81 6.49
N ARG A 20 4.22 4.22 6.14
CA ARG A 20 4.77 4.33 4.79
C ARG A 20 3.89 3.66 3.74
N ALA A 21 3.37 2.47 4.03
CA ALA A 21 2.45 1.78 3.13
C ALA A 21 1.15 2.57 2.90
N ARG A 22 0.64 3.22 3.94
CA ARG A 22 -0.52 4.12 3.82
C ARG A 22 -0.22 5.32 2.93
N ALA A 23 0.94 5.95 3.08
CA ALA A 23 1.34 7.08 2.25
C ALA A 23 1.45 6.68 0.77
N LEU A 24 2.01 5.51 0.50
CA LEU A 24 2.16 4.97 -0.86
C LEU A 24 0.80 4.64 -1.50
N ASN A 25 -0.12 4.01 -0.75
CA ASN A 25 -1.49 3.79 -1.22
C ASN A 25 -2.22 5.12 -1.52
N ALA A 26 -2.07 6.12 -0.64
CA ALA A 26 -2.67 7.44 -0.87
C ALA A 26 -2.10 8.17 -2.11
N ALA A 27 -0.82 7.98 -2.42
CA ALA A 27 -0.16 8.61 -3.55
C ALA A 27 -0.50 7.97 -4.89
N HIS A 28 -0.51 6.63 -4.98
CA HIS A 28 -0.64 5.91 -6.25
C HIS A 28 -2.04 5.31 -6.49
N GLY A 29 -2.80 5.07 -5.42
CA GLY A 29 -4.02 4.26 -5.48
C GLY A 29 -5.26 5.00 -5.03
N ARG A 30 -5.50 6.26 -5.44
CA ARG A 30 -6.59 7.10 -4.91
C ARG A 30 -7.96 6.39 -4.78
N THR A 31 -8.37 5.62 -5.78
CA THR A 31 -9.62 4.84 -5.73
C THR A 31 -9.55 3.69 -4.72
N TYR A 32 -8.45 2.93 -4.72
CA TYR A 32 -8.20 1.85 -3.74
C TYR A 32 -8.07 2.38 -2.31
N TYR A 33 -7.43 3.53 -2.13
CA TYR A 33 -7.29 4.22 -0.87
C TYR A 33 -8.67 4.60 -0.32
N LEU A 34 -9.52 5.19 -1.16
CA LEU A 34 -10.89 5.55 -0.79
C LEU A 34 -11.71 4.31 -0.42
N ALA A 35 -11.62 3.23 -1.21
CA ALA A 35 -12.27 1.96 -0.90
C ALA A 35 -11.81 1.38 0.44
N THR A 36 -10.53 1.54 0.79
CA THR A 36 -9.97 1.09 2.08
C THR A 36 -10.64 1.79 3.26
N LEU A 37 -11.13 3.03 3.10
CA LEU A 37 -11.83 3.76 4.16
C LEU A 37 -13.20 3.16 4.52
N LEU A 38 -13.79 2.36 3.63
CA LEU A 38 -15.05 1.64 3.89
C LEU A 38 -14.86 0.45 4.84
N LEU A 39 -13.63 0.02 5.07
CA LEU A 39 -13.33 -1.11 5.95
C LEU A 39 -13.35 -0.70 7.43
N PRO A 40 -13.59 -1.65 8.35
CA PRO A 40 -13.35 -1.44 9.78
C PRO A 40 -11.91 -0.99 10.05
N GLY A 41 -11.73 -0.09 11.02
CA GLY A 41 -10.44 0.56 11.31
C GLY A 41 -9.28 -0.42 11.51
N TRP A 42 -9.53 -1.58 12.13
CA TRP A 42 -8.53 -2.61 12.38
C TRP A 42 -8.04 -3.32 11.10
N LYS A 43 -8.84 -3.35 10.01
CA LYS A 43 -8.43 -3.96 8.73
C LYS A 43 -7.59 -3.04 7.85
N ARG A 44 -7.82 -1.73 7.95
CA ARG A 44 -7.23 -0.73 7.04
C ARG A 44 -5.70 -0.79 6.95
N PRO A 45 -4.94 -0.92 8.06
CA PRO A 45 -3.48 -0.99 8.00
C PRO A 45 -3.01 -2.14 7.10
N HIS A 46 -3.61 -3.33 7.23
CA HIS A 46 -3.22 -4.52 6.47
C HIS A 46 -3.44 -4.34 4.96
N VAL A 47 -4.54 -3.67 4.56
CA VAL A 47 -4.79 -3.36 3.15
C VAL A 47 -3.80 -2.36 2.60
N HIS A 48 -3.40 -1.33 3.37
CA HIS A 48 -2.34 -0.43 2.95
C HIS A 48 -1.01 -1.16 2.74
N ALA A 49 -0.65 -2.07 3.64
CA ALA A 49 0.57 -2.89 3.52
C ALA A 49 0.53 -3.79 2.27
N LEU A 50 -0.60 -4.47 2.03
CA LEU A 50 -0.79 -5.30 0.84
C LEU A 50 -0.67 -4.48 -0.45
N TYR A 51 -1.30 -3.29 -0.49
CA TYR A 51 -1.17 -2.39 -1.63
C TYR A 51 0.28 -1.95 -1.84
N GLY A 52 0.99 -1.58 -0.78
CA GLY A 52 2.40 -1.18 -0.86
C GLY A 52 3.31 -2.27 -1.42
N PHE A 53 3.06 -3.53 -1.05
CA PHE A 53 3.76 -4.68 -1.63
C PHE A 53 3.47 -4.84 -3.13
N ALA A 54 2.19 -4.84 -3.51
CA ALA A 54 1.79 -5.01 -4.91
C ALA A 54 2.34 -3.89 -5.80
N ARG A 55 2.24 -2.63 -5.36
CA ARG A 55 2.76 -1.49 -6.14
C ARG A 55 4.26 -1.57 -6.35
N TYR A 56 5.02 -2.01 -5.35
CA TYR A 56 6.46 -2.18 -5.50
C TYR A 56 6.80 -3.27 -6.52
N ALA A 57 6.03 -4.36 -6.54
CA ALA A 57 6.18 -5.39 -7.56
C ALA A 57 5.84 -4.86 -8.97
N ASP A 58 4.76 -4.10 -9.11
CA ASP A 58 4.39 -3.45 -10.37
C ASP A 58 5.51 -2.52 -10.86
N GLU A 59 6.10 -1.71 -9.98
CA GLU A 59 7.20 -0.80 -10.34
C GLU A 59 8.42 -1.55 -10.90
N ILE A 60 8.76 -2.72 -10.34
CA ILE A 60 9.84 -3.55 -10.86
C ILE A 60 9.52 -4.05 -12.27
N VAL A 61 8.28 -4.50 -12.51
CA VAL A 61 7.84 -5.02 -13.81
C VAL A 61 7.76 -3.90 -14.85
N ASP A 62 7.19 -2.75 -14.48
CA ASP A 62 7.08 -1.54 -15.32
C ASP A 62 8.48 -1.07 -15.80
N ASP A 63 9.48 -1.05 -14.91
CA ASP A 63 10.85 -0.63 -15.25
C ASP A 63 11.56 -1.62 -16.20
N LEU A 64 11.24 -2.92 -16.11
CA LEU A 64 11.82 -3.97 -16.96
C LEU A 64 11.26 -3.94 -18.40
N ASP A 65 10.01 -3.51 -18.58
CA ASP A 65 9.35 -3.43 -19.90
C ASP A 65 9.81 -2.25 -20.77
N SER A 66 10.63 -1.33 -20.24
CA SER A 66 11.11 -0.13 -20.97
C SER A 66 12.10 -0.42 -22.12
N THR A 67 12.29 -1.66 -22.57
CA THR A 67 13.20 -2.02 -23.69
C THR A 67 12.58 -2.88 -24.80
N LEU A 68 11.28 -3.17 -24.75
CA LEU A 68 10.59 -3.86 -25.85
C LEU A 68 10.03 -2.85 -26.84
N THR A 69 10.77 -2.61 -27.93
CA THR A 69 10.14 -2.11 -29.16
C THR A 69 9.21 -3.21 -29.67
N GLU A 70 7.92 -2.90 -29.79
CA GLU A 70 7.01 -3.70 -30.61
C GLU A 70 7.60 -3.74 -32.02
N ALA A 71 8.14 -4.90 -32.39
CA ALA A 71 8.54 -5.16 -33.77
C ALA A 71 7.24 -5.34 -34.58
N GLU A 72 6.93 -4.36 -35.41
CA GLU A 72 5.87 -4.41 -36.44
C GLU A 72 6.14 -5.54 -37.47
#